data_AF-A0A6M0D3C8-F1
#
_entry.id   AF-A0A6M0D3C8-F1
#
_cell.length_a   1.000
_cell.length_b   1.000
_cell.length_c   1.000
_cell.angle_alpha   90.00
_cell.angle_beta   90.00
_cell.angle_gamma   90.00
#
_symmetry.space_group_name_H-M   'P 1'
#
loop_
_entity.id
_entity.type
_entity.pdbx_description
1 polymer ?
#
loop_
_entity_poly.entity_id
_entity_poly.type
_entity_poly.pdbx_seq_one_letter_code
_entity_poly.pdbx_strand_id
1 'polypeptide(L)' 'LGDGSELRIDLNLGEQPLVCALPNREHRLFESVDLAQGDAVLPPLSSIVSLTPPACVEPLHA' A
#
# COMPACT_ATOMS: atom_id res chain seq x y z
N LEU A 1 -7.36 -8.59 10.15
CA LEU A 1 -8.39 -8.16 11.13
C LEU A 1 -9.30 -9.32 11.53
N GLY A 2 -8.73 -10.48 11.86
CA GLY A 2 -9.48 -11.73 12.02
C GLY A 2 -9.92 -12.39 10.70
N ASP A 3 -9.72 -11.72 9.57
CA ASP A 3 -10.14 -12.09 8.20
C ASP A 3 -8.96 -12.39 7.25
N GLY A 4 -7.72 -12.38 7.77
CA GLY A 4 -6.51 -12.55 6.97
C GLY A 4 -6.06 -11.30 6.19
N SER A 5 -6.85 -10.22 6.18
CA SER A 5 -6.42 -8.94 5.63
C SER A 5 -5.33 -8.31 6.49
N GLU A 6 -4.39 -7.63 5.85
CA GLU A 6 -3.27 -6.95 6.50
C GLU A 6 -3.39 -5.43 6.36
N LEU A 7 -3.12 -4.72 7.45
CA LEU A 7 -3.00 -3.27 7.42
C LEU A 7 -1.55 -2.91 7.07
N ARG A 8 -1.35 -2.22 5.96
CA ARG A 8 -0.04 -1.78 5.48
C ARG A 8 0.07 -0.27 5.55
N ILE A 9 1.21 0.21 6.03
CA ILE A 9 1.56 1.63 6.11
C ILE A 9 2.85 1.86 5.34
N ASP A 10 2.76 2.67 4.28
CA ASP A 10 3.92 3.13 3.51
C ASP A 10 4.25 4.56 3.95
N LEU A 11 5.51 4.81 4.29
CA LEU A 11 5.95 6.07 4.88
C LEU A 11 7.25 6.55 4.24
N ASN A 12 7.23 7.76 3.69
CA ASN A 12 8.43 8.46 3.25
C ASN A 12 8.71 9.61 4.23
N LEU A 13 9.74 9.44 5.06
CA LEU A 13 10.23 10.46 5.98
C LEU A 13 11.31 11.36 5.37
N GLY A 14 11.73 11.08 4.14
CA GLY A 14 12.75 11.83 3.44
C GLY A 14 12.22 13.05 2.70
N GLU A 15 13.12 13.94 2.35
CA GLU A 15 12.85 15.11 1.50
C GLU A 15 12.84 14.77 0.00
N GLN A 16 13.14 13.52 -0.36
CA GLN A 16 13.20 13.05 -1.73
C GLN A 16 12.08 12.05 -2.02
N PRO A 17 11.53 12.00 -3.25
CA PRO A 17 10.58 10.97 -3.63
C PRO A 17 11.18 9.57 -3.51
N LEU A 18 10.39 8.60 -3.04
CA LEU A 18 10.81 7.22 -2.83
C LEU A 18 10.09 6.29 -3.80
N VAL A 19 10.83 5.57 -4.64
CA VAL A 19 10.27 4.53 -5.50
C VAL A 19 9.92 3.31 -4.65
N CYS A 20 8.66 2.92 -4.63
CA CYS A 20 8.20 1.74 -3.90
C CYS A 20 6.96 1.12 -4.55
N ALA A 21 6.76 -0.18 -4.32
CA ALA A 21 5.60 -0.89 -4.82
C ALA A 21 4.36 -0.50 -4.00
N LEU A 22 3.67 0.56 -4.42
CA LEU A 22 2.48 1.05 -3.74
C LEU A 22 1.28 0.13 -3.96
N PRO A 23 0.41 -0.03 -2.95
CA PRO A 23 -0.85 -0.77 -3.11
C PRO A 23 -1.76 -0.10 -4.15
N ASN A 24 -2.60 -0.91 -4.81
CA ASN A 24 -3.66 -0.41 -5.70
C ASN A 24 -4.50 0.64 -4.98
N ARG A 25 -4.95 1.67 -5.72
CA ARG A 25 -5.75 2.77 -5.16
C ARG A 25 -7.03 2.30 -4.47
N GLU A 26 -7.63 1.20 -4.94
CA GLU A 26 -8.82 0.58 -4.35
C GLU A 26 -8.59 0.01 -2.93
N HIS A 27 -7.35 -0.29 -2.56
CA HIS A 27 -6.98 -0.80 -1.23
C HIS A 27 -6.51 0.32 -0.29
N ARG A 28 -6.38 1.57 -0.77
CA ARG A 28 -5.90 2.69 0.05
C ARG A 28 -7.05 3.23 0.90
N LEU A 29 -6.85 3.22 2.21
CA LEU A 29 -7.78 3.77 3.19
C LEU A 29 -7.52 5.26 3.45
N PHE A 30 -6.25 5.67 3.34
CA PHE A 30 -5.82 7.04 3.57
C PHE A 30 -4.56 7.35 2.76
N GLU A 31 -4.48 8.57 2.25
CA GLU A 31 -3.31 9.13 1.58
C GLU A 31 -3.12 10.57 2.11
N SER A 32 -1.90 10.93 2.54
CA SER A 32 -1.62 12.28 3.01
C SER A 32 -1.51 13.31 1.88
N VAL A 33 -1.42 12.82 0.63
CA VAL A 33 -1.29 13.59 -0.62
C VAL A 33 -2.08 12.87 -1.72
N ASP A 34 -2.59 13.61 -2.72
CA ASP A 34 -3.31 12.98 -3.83
C ASP A 34 -2.32 12.37 -4.84
N LEU A 35 -2.37 11.06 -5.01
CA LEU A 35 -1.49 10.30 -5.91
C LEU A 35 -2.28 9.72 -7.07
N ALA A 36 -1.72 9.79 -8.28
CA ALA A 36 -2.33 9.15 -9.43
C ALA A 36 -2.43 7.62 -9.23
N GLN A 37 -3.42 7.00 -9.88
CA GLN A 37 -3.53 5.55 -9.87
C GLN A 37 -2.33 4.93 -10.60
N GLY A 38 -1.70 3.93 -9.97
CA GLY A 38 -0.54 3.23 -10.53
C GLY A 38 0.79 3.97 -10.33
N ASP A 39 0.79 5.07 -9.57
CA ASP A 39 2.04 5.73 -9.21
C ASP A 39 2.90 4.78 -8.36
N ALA A 40 4.18 4.64 -8.74
CA ALA A 40 5.16 3.81 -8.04
C ALA A 40 6.11 4.66 -7.19
N VAL A 41 5.72 5.91 -6.93
CA VAL A 41 6.53 6.91 -6.23
C VAL A 41 5.73 7.45 -5.05
N LEU A 42 6.33 7.36 -3.87
CA LEU A 42 5.83 7.97 -2.65
C LEU A 42 6.49 9.34 -2.46
N PRO A 43 5.74 10.46 -2.50
CA PRO A 43 6.32 11.79 -2.38
C PRO A 43 7.05 12.02 -1.05
N PRO A 44 7.92 13.04 -0.97
CA PRO A 44 8.55 13.45 0.28
C PRO A 44 7.54 13.66 1.40
N LEU A 45 7.93 13.30 2.63
CA LEU A 45 7.15 13.56 3.85
C LEU A 45 5.67 13.13 3.76
N SER A 46 5.43 11.95 3.18
CA SER A 46 4.08 11.46 2.91
C SER A 46 3.85 10.05 3.45
N SER A 47 2.58 9.71 3.62
CA SER A 47 2.15 8.42 4.12
C SER A 47 0.91 7.91 3.40
N ILE A 48 0.86 6.60 3.19
CA ILE A 48 -0.32 5.88 2.70
C ILE A 48 -0.66 4.79 3.70
N VAL A 49 -1.95 4.64 4.00
CA VAL A 49 -2.48 3.50 4.75
C VAL A 49 -3.37 2.69 3.82
N SER A 50 -3.16 1.39 3.78
CA SER A 50 -3.90 0.48 2.92
C SER A 50 -4.31 -0.79 3.67
N LEU A 51 -5.38 -1.41 3.19
CA LEU A 51 -5.81 -2.73 3.62
C LEU A 51 -5.56 -3.71 2.48
N THR A 52 -4.51 -4.50 2.60
CA THR A 52 -4.21 -5.54 1.62
C THR A 52 -5.09 -6.75 1.89
N PRO A 53 -5.76 -7.30 0.86
CA PRO A 53 -6.58 -8.49 1.02
C PRO A 53 -5.72 -9.67 1.47
N PRO A 54 -6.31 -10.70 2.11
CA PRO A 54 -5.61 -11.92 2.44
C PRO A 54 -4.91 -12.47 1.21
N ALA A 55 -3.65 -12.88 1.36
CA ALA A 55 -2.96 -13.59 0.29
C ALA A 55 -3.83 -14.80 -0.09
N CYS A 56 -4.22 -14.88 -1.36
CA CYS A 56 -4.84 -16.09 -1.90
C CYS A 56 -3.78 -17.18 -1.80
N VAL A 57 -3.82 -17.97 -0.73
CA VAL A 57 -3.11 -19.24 -0.67
C VAL A 57 -3.74 -20.10 -1.75
N GLU A 58 -3.08 -20.22 -2.91
CA GLU A 58 -3.42 -21.25 -3.88
C GLU A 58 -3.51 -22.58 -3.11
N PRO A 59 -4.58 -23.35 -3.25
CA PRO A 59 -4.64 -24.65 -2.61
C PRO A 59 -3.50 -25.48 -3.17
N LEU A 60 -2.58 -25.90 -2.28
CA LEU A 60 -1.60 -26.94 -2.56
C LEU A 60 -2.39 -28.18 -2.98
N HIS A 61 -2.53 -28.40 -4.29
CA HIS A 61 -3.04 -29.65 -4.82
C HIS A 61 -2.05 -30.75 -4.42
N ALA A 62 -2.50 -31.63 -3.52
CA ALA A 62 -1.84 -32.87 -3.14
C ALA A 62 -2.10 -33.96 -4.19
#